data_AF-A0A965WZZ6-F1
#
_entry.id   AF-A0A965WZZ6-F1
#
_cell.length_a   1.000
_cell.length_b   1.000
_cell.length_c   1.000
_cell.angle_alpha   90.00
_cell.angle_beta   90.00
_cell.angle_gamma   90.00
#
_symmetry.space_group_name_H-M   'P 1'
#
loop_
_entity.id
_entity.type
_entity.pdbx_description
1 polymer ?
#
loop_
_entity_poly.entity_id
_entity_poly.type
_entity_poly.pdbx_seq_one_letter_code
_entity_poly.pdbx_strand_id
1 'polypeptide(L)'
;LMPYADSLKYMADWYAQLWAESLGKNKDLQGKPVHTGQTPVKALGVTDQHSQVQLYTEGPFDKVITFLAVDAYRAEVAIPHAFDGIADVAFLSGHTFNELIACEQRATEYAVTKSGHMNKTIRLPQVNPFTIGQLLYMLEVQTAFAGELLNIDAFDQPGVEEGKNATYALLGKPGYEAKRQELDMAPAKEARYCI
;
A
#
# COMPACT_ATOMS: atom_id res chain seq x y z
N LEU A 1 -2.20 -2.78 0.48
CA LEU A 1 -1.38 -3.84 1.12
C LEU A 1 -1.37 -3.57 2.62
N MET A 2 -1.70 -4.57 3.45
CA MET A 2 -1.82 -4.42 4.90
C MET A 2 -0.98 -5.48 5.63
N PRO A 3 0.28 -5.17 6.00
CA PRO A 3 1.12 -6.10 6.75
C PRO A 3 0.73 -6.17 8.23
N TYR A 4 0.87 -7.34 8.84
CA TYR A 4 0.68 -7.58 10.28
C TYR A 4 2.04 -7.77 10.99
N ALA A 5 3.00 -6.92 10.62
CA ALA A 5 4.29 -6.80 11.27
C ALA A 5 4.90 -5.44 10.94
N ASP A 6 5.31 -4.67 11.95
CA ASP A 6 5.95 -3.35 11.76
C ASP A 6 7.17 -3.40 10.84
N SER A 7 7.94 -4.49 10.92
CA SER A 7 9.11 -4.69 10.06
C SER A 7 8.81 -4.78 8.56
N LEU A 8 7.54 -4.95 8.18
CA LEU A 8 7.07 -4.96 6.80
C LEU A 8 6.38 -3.64 6.40
N LYS A 9 6.35 -2.61 7.26
CA LYS A 9 5.74 -1.32 6.92
C LYS A 9 6.29 -0.73 5.62
N TYR A 10 7.62 -0.73 5.46
CA TYR A 10 8.25 -0.22 4.25
C TYR A 10 8.09 -1.13 3.03
N MET A 11 7.73 -2.41 3.22
CA MET A 11 7.33 -3.28 2.10
C MET A 11 6.04 -2.77 1.46
N ALA A 12 5.09 -2.22 2.24
CA ALA A 12 3.90 -1.60 1.70
C ALA A 12 4.20 -0.29 0.96
N ASP A 13 5.15 0.51 1.44
CA ASP A 13 5.62 1.71 0.72
C ASP A 13 6.31 1.34 -0.60
N TRP A 14 7.22 0.37 -0.58
CA TRP A 14 7.90 -0.15 -1.77
C TRP A 14 6.90 -0.71 -2.80
N TYR A 15 5.94 -1.53 -2.35
CA TYR A 15 4.91 -2.06 -3.23
C TYR A 15 4.04 -0.95 -3.83
N ALA A 16 3.75 0.11 -3.06
CA ALA A 16 2.98 1.24 -3.58
C ALA A 16 3.71 1.93 -4.73
N GLN A 17 5.02 2.12 -4.63
CA GLN A 17 5.81 2.64 -5.74
C GLN A 17 5.78 1.68 -6.93
N LEU A 18 6.11 0.41 -6.71
CA LEU A 18 6.14 -0.61 -7.77
C LEU A 18 4.82 -0.66 -8.53
N TRP A 19 3.69 -0.73 -7.83
CA TRP A 19 2.38 -0.88 -8.46
C TRP A 19 1.91 0.41 -9.13
N ALA A 20 2.10 1.57 -8.49
CA ALA A 20 1.64 2.85 -9.03
C ALA A 20 2.46 3.30 -10.24
N GLU A 21 3.79 3.30 -10.14
CA GLU A 21 4.66 3.78 -11.23
C GLU A 21 4.63 2.84 -12.43
N SER A 22 4.59 1.52 -12.21
CA SER A 22 4.54 0.56 -13.32
C SER A 22 3.19 0.53 -14.02
N LEU A 23 2.08 0.56 -13.28
CA LEU A 23 0.75 0.29 -13.86
C LEU A 23 -0.09 1.55 -14.09
N GLY A 24 0.29 2.70 -13.54
CA GLY A 24 -0.39 3.98 -13.76
C GLY A 24 0.02 4.61 -15.09
N LYS A 25 -0.59 4.19 -16.20
CA LYS A 25 -0.16 4.59 -17.56
C LYS A 25 -1.27 5.26 -18.37
N ASN A 26 -0.93 6.36 -19.04
CA ASN A 26 -1.86 7.07 -19.89
C ASN A 26 -1.97 6.46 -21.29
N LYS A 27 -0.98 5.69 -21.74
CA LYS A 27 -0.93 5.08 -23.08
C LYS A 27 -0.66 3.58 -23.02
N ASP A 28 -1.22 2.85 -23.98
CA ASP A 28 -0.88 1.46 -24.26
C ASP A 28 0.42 1.33 -25.09
N LEU A 29 0.86 0.09 -25.34
CA LEU A 29 2.06 -0.21 -26.15
C LEU A 29 1.95 0.25 -27.62
N GLN A 30 0.76 0.62 -28.10
CA GLN A 30 0.55 1.19 -29.43
C GLN A 30 0.41 2.72 -29.39
N GLY A 31 0.62 3.34 -28.23
CA GLY A 31 0.55 4.78 -28.01
C GLY A 31 -0.88 5.34 -27.90
N LYS A 32 -1.91 4.49 -27.81
CA LYS A 32 -3.30 4.93 -27.68
C LYS A 32 -3.62 5.28 -26.22
N PRO A 33 -4.45 6.29 -25.95
CA PRO A 33 -4.88 6.60 -24.59
C PRO A 33 -5.60 5.42 -23.92
N VAL A 34 -5.17 5.06 -22.70
CA VAL A 34 -5.78 3.98 -21.89
C VAL A 34 -6.10 4.41 -20.46
N HIS A 35 -5.32 5.31 -19.87
CA HIS A 35 -5.51 5.82 -18.49
C HIS A 35 -5.72 4.69 -17.46
N THR A 36 -4.93 3.63 -17.55
CA THR A 36 -5.01 2.50 -16.64
C THR A 36 -4.28 2.78 -15.33
N GLY A 37 -4.62 2.00 -14.31
CA GLY A 37 -3.99 2.05 -12.99
C GLY A 37 -4.92 1.56 -11.90
N GLN A 38 -4.32 1.09 -10.81
CA GLN A 38 -5.03 0.81 -9.56
C GLN A 38 -4.24 1.48 -8.44
N THR A 39 -4.87 2.40 -7.72
CA THR A 39 -4.22 3.15 -6.65
C THR A 39 -3.81 2.20 -5.52
N PRO A 40 -2.50 2.03 -5.23
CA PRO A 40 -2.07 1.25 -4.09
C PRO A 40 -2.26 2.07 -2.81
N VAL A 41 -2.96 1.49 -1.84
CA VAL A 41 -3.13 2.07 -0.51
C VAL A 41 -2.35 1.22 0.50
N LYS A 42 -1.54 1.88 1.32
CA LYS A 42 -0.84 1.26 2.46
C LYS A 42 -1.73 1.27 3.70
N ALA A 43 -1.63 0.22 4.48
CA ALA A 43 -2.18 0.11 5.83
C ALA A 43 -1.24 -0.76 6.67
N LEU A 44 -1.39 -0.76 7.99
CA LEU A 44 -0.62 -1.57 8.93
C LEU A 44 -1.55 -2.22 9.96
N GLY A 45 -1.53 -3.54 10.06
CA GLY A 45 -2.21 -4.28 11.12
C GLY A 45 -1.35 -4.34 12.38
N VAL A 46 -1.90 -4.22 13.58
CA VAL A 46 -3.34 -4.02 13.89
C VAL A 46 -3.76 -2.54 13.91
N THR A 47 -2.81 -1.61 13.85
CA THR A 47 -3.03 -0.16 14.04
C THR A 47 -4.15 0.41 13.17
N ASP A 48 -4.17 0.11 11.87
CA ASP A 48 -5.15 0.64 10.93
C ASP A 48 -6.48 -0.11 10.93
N GLN A 49 -6.66 -1.10 11.80
CA GLN A 49 -8.01 -1.53 12.18
C GLN A 49 -8.79 -0.39 12.85
N HIS A 50 -8.08 0.49 13.55
CA HIS A 50 -8.65 1.67 14.21
C HIS A 50 -8.66 2.91 13.32
N SER A 51 -8.46 2.77 12.01
CA SER A 51 -8.48 3.89 11.07
C SER A 51 -9.20 3.55 9.76
N GLN A 52 -8.78 2.49 9.07
CA GLN A 52 -9.22 2.17 7.71
C GLN A 52 -10.28 1.07 7.65
N VAL A 53 -10.32 0.17 8.64
CA VAL A 53 -11.17 -1.04 8.52
C VAL A 53 -12.66 -0.72 8.42
N GLN A 54 -13.15 0.34 9.07
CA GLN A 54 -14.52 0.84 8.86
C GLN A 54 -14.83 1.09 7.38
N LEU A 55 -13.93 1.80 6.68
CA LEU A 55 -14.05 2.07 5.25
C LEU A 55 -13.90 0.79 4.42
N TYR A 56 -13.08 -0.15 4.87
CA TYR A 56 -12.80 -1.39 4.14
C TYR A 56 -13.92 -2.43 4.26
N THR A 57 -14.78 -2.32 5.27
CA THR A 57 -15.90 -3.24 5.48
C THR A 57 -17.25 -2.68 5.06
N GLU A 58 -17.47 -1.36 5.20
CA GLU A 58 -18.76 -0.72 4.92
C GLU A 58 -18.72 0.31 3.79
N GLY A 59 -17.54 0.60 3.27
CA GLY A 59 -17.36 1.56 2.18
C GLY A 59 -17.64 0.98 0.79
N PRO A 60 -17.19 1.70 -0.26
CA PRO A 60 -17.34 1.23 -1.63
C PRO A 60 -16.57 -0.07 -1.92
N PHE A 61 -17.13 -0.90 -2.81
CA PHE A 61 -16.54 -2.14 -3.33
C PHE A 61 -15.47 -1.84 -4.41
N ASP A 62 -14.49 -1.03 -4.07
CA ASP A 62 -13.42 -0.55 -4.98
C ASP A 62 -12.01 -0.98 -4.52
N LYS A 63 -11.92 -1.90 -3.54
CA LYS A 63 -10.66 -2.36 -2.94
C LYS A 63 -10.48 -3.87 -3.08
N VAL A 64 -9.24 -4.27 -3.34
CA VAL A 64 -8.76 -5.64 -3.12
C VAL A 64 -7.69 -5.58 -2.03
N ILE A 65 -7.96 -6.18 -0.87
CA ILE A 65 -7.08 -6.10 0.29
C ILE A 65 -6.10 -7.28 0.27
N THR A 66 -4.81 -7.00 0.16
CA THR A 66 -3.77 -8.02 0.35
C THR A 66 -3.20 -7.90 1.76
N PHE A 67 -3.40 -8.92 2.59
CA PHE A 67 -2.78 -9.04 3.90
C PHE A 67 -1.39 -9.67 3.78
N LEU A 68 -0.41 -9.17 4.55
CA LEU A 68 0.84 -9.90 4.79
C LEU A 68 0.83 -10.43 6.22
N ALA A 69 0.69 -11.75 6.36
CA ALA A 69 0.73 -12.44 7.65
C ALA A 69 2.12 -13.03 7.90
N VAL A 70 2.53 -13.13 9.17
CA VAL A 70 3.81 -13.70 9.59
C VAL A 70 3.54 -14.79 10.63
N ASP A 71 4.09 -15.99 10.41
CA ASP A 71 3.86 -17.12 11.33
C ASP A 71 4.80 -17.07 12.54
N ALA A 72 6.10 -16.83 12.32
CA ALA A 72 7.09 -16.69 13.37
C ALA A 72 7.71 -15.28 13.38
N TYR A 73 7.44 -14.53 14.44
CA TYR A 73 8.05 -13.23 14.71
C TYR A 73 9.45 -13.41 15.32
N ARG A 74 10.25 -12.34 15.30
CA ARG A 74 11.62 -12.35 15.85
C ARG A 74 11.70 -12.57 17.36
N ALA A 75 10.64 -12.22 18.07
CA ALA A 75 10.50 -12.43 19.49
C ALA A 75 9.05 -12.81 19.81
N GLU A 76 8.90 -13.67 20.82
CA GLU A 76 7.62 -13.99 21.41
C GLU A 76 7.48 -13.21 22.72
N VAL A 77 6.36 -12.52 22.91
CA VAL A 77 6.10 -11.73 24.11
C VAL A 77 4.82 -12.24 24.77
N ALA A 78 4.97 -12.85 25.94
CA ALA A 78 3.85 -13.33 26.73
C ALA A 78 3.05 -12.15 27.31
N ILE A 79 1.73 -12.30 27.32
CA ILE A 79 0.82 -11.40 28.04
C ILE A 79 0.79 -11.89 29.50
N PRO A 80 1.26 -11.08 30.46
CA PRO A 80 1.36 -11.52 31.84
C PRO A 80 -0.02 -11.66 32.49
N HIS A 81 -0.10 -12.50 33.51
CA HIS A 81 -1.23 -12.61 34.44
C HIS A 81 -1.33 -11.38 35.36
N ALA A 82 -1.48 -10.19 34.78
CA ALA A 82 -1.48 -8.92 35.51
C ALA A 82 -2.88 -8.49 35.95
N PHE A 83 -3.94 -8.96 35.26
CA PHE A 83 -5.31 -8.47 35.43
C PHE A 83 -6.34 -9.61 35.52
N ASP A 84 -5.96 -10.77 36.04
CA ASP A 84 -6.84 -11.96 36.14
C ASP A 84 -8.11 -11.71 36.96
N GLY A 85 -8.10 -10.71 37.85
CA GLY A 85 -9.28 -10.27 38.60
C GLY A 85 -10.30 -9.45 37.79
N ILE A 86 -9.97 -9.05 36.56
CA ILE A 86 -10.85 -8.29 35.65
C ILE A 86 -11.31 -9.23 34.54
N ALA A 87 -12.51 -9.78 34.67
CA ALA A 87 -13.04 -10.82 33.79
C ALA A 87 -12.94 -10.48 32.28
N ASP A 88 -13.17 -9.21 31.92
CA ASP A 88 -13.17 -8.75 30.53
C ASP A 88 -11.78 -8.74 29.86
N VAL A 89 -10.69 -8.78 30.63
CA VAL A 89 -9.31 -8.83 30.08
C VAL A 89 -8.56 -10.09 30.48
N ALA A 90 -9.04 -10.83 31.48
CA ALA A 90 -8.42 -12.06 31.98
C ALA A 90 -8.24 -13.12 30.89
N PHE A 91 -9.07 -13.11 29.84
CA PHE A 91 -8.95 -14.05 28.72
C PHE A 91 -7.66 -13.86 27.91
N LEU A 92 -6.97 -12.72 28.03
CA LEU A 92 -5.70 -12.47 27.36
C LEU A 92 -4.51 -13.06 28.12
N SER A 93 -4.66 -13.31 29.43
CA SER A 93 -3.59 -13.84 30.27
C SER A 93 -3.15 -15.22 29.81
N GLY A 94 -1.82 -15.42 29.68
CA GLY A 94 -1.25 -16.69 29.22
C GLY A 94 -1.16 -16.85 27.70
N HIS A 95 -1.78 -15.95 26.92
CA HIS A 95 -1.53 -15.82 25.49
C HIS A 95 -0.27 -15.01 25.22
N THR A 96 0.10 -14.90 23.94
CA THR A 96 1.21 -14.05 23.48
C THR A 96 0.67 -12.88 22.65
N PHE A 97 1.40 -11.77 22.60
CA PHE A 97 1.10 -10.69 21.65
C PHE A 97 1.14 -11.18 20.20
N ASN A 98 1.98 -12.17 19.91
CA ASN A 98 2.10 -12.78 18.60
C ASN A 98 0.81 -13.50 18.21
N GLU A 99 0.24 -14.28 19.13
CA GLU A 99 -1.06 -14.92 18.96
C GLU A 99 -2.17 -13.89 18.81
N LEU A 100 -2.17 -12.83 19.62
CA LEU A 100 -3.14 -11.75 19.52
C LEU A 100 -3.11 -11.08 18.13
N ILE A 101 -1.93 -10.70 17.64
CA ILE A 101 -1.77 -10.10 16.30
C ILE A 101 -2.26 -11.07 15.19
N ALA A 102 -1.95 -12.36 15.31
CA ALA A 102 -2.41 -13.38 14.35
C ALA A 102 -3.94 -13.56 14.38
N CYS A 103 -4.54 -13.55 15.57
CA CYS A 103 -5.99 -13.58 15.75
C CYS A 103 -6.65 -12.33 15.15
N GLU A 104 -6.11 -11.15 15.41
CA GLU A 104 -6.60 -9.89 14.86
C GLU A 104 -6.49 -9.82 13.33
N GLN A 105 -5.42 -10.37 12.73
CA GLN A 105 -5.30 -10.53 11.28
C GLN A 105 -6.44 -11.35 10.70
N ARG A 106 -6.67 -12.54 11.26
CA ARG A 106 -7.69 -13.48 10.80
C ARG A 106 -9.10 -12.94 11.03
N ALA A 107 -9.32 -12.25 12.15
CA ALA A 107 -10.59 -11.58 12.45
C ALA A 107 -10.89 -10.48 11.44
N THR A 108 -9.90 -9.66 11.07
CA THR A 108 -10.05 -8.62 10.05
C THR A 108 -10.29 -9.22 8.67
N GLU A 109 -9.54 -10.24 8.28
CA GLU A 109 -9.75 -10.99 7.03
C GLU A 109 -11.17 -11.57 6.96
N TYR A 110 -11.64 -12.17 8.05
CA TYR A 110 -13.00 -12.67 8.16
C TYR A 110 -14.04 -11.56 8.04
N ALA A 111 -13.86 -10.42 8.71
CA ALA A 111 -14.78 -9.29 8.66
C ALA A 111 -14.92 -8.72 7.24
N VAL A 112 -13.79 -8.52 6.54
CA VAL A 112 -13.74 -8.08 5.14
C VAL A 112 -14.43 -9.11 4.22
N THR A 113 -14.15 -10.40 4.41
CA THR A 113 -14.80 -11.46 3.63
C THR A 113 -16.30 -11.51 3.87
N LYS A 114 -16.72 -11.40 5.14
CA LYS A 114 -18.13 -11.43 5.54
C LYS A 114 -18.91 -10.24 4.98
N SER A 115 -18.28 -9.07 4.83
CA SER A 115 -18.90 -7.92 4.19
C SER A 115 -18.89 -7.98 2.65
N GLY A 116 -18.39 -9.07 2.06
CA GLY A 116 -18.35 -9.29 0.62
C GLY A 116 -17.19 -8.59 -0.10
N HIS A 117 -16.25 -7.99 0.63
CA HIS A 117 -15.11 -7.28 0.05
C HIS A 117 -13.97 -8.25 -0.30
N MET A 118 -13.32 -8.00 -1.45
CA MET A 118 -12.26 -8.88 -1.96
C MET A 118 -10.99 -8.75 -1.12
N ASN A 119 -10.40 -9.89 -0.77
CA ASN A 119 -9.12 -9.94 -0.11
C ASN A 119 -8.33 -11.20 -0.47
N LYS A 120 -7.03 -11.18 -0.17
CA LYS A 120 -6.13 -12.33 -0.21
C LYS A 120 -5.07 -12.19 0.88
N THR A 121 -4.48 -13.31 1.29
CA THR A 121 -3.41 -13.34 2.30
C THR A 121 -2.15 -13.96 1.72
N ILE A 122 -1.02 -13.25 1.82
CA ILE A 122 0.32 -13.79 1.60
C ILE A 122 0.92 -14.07 2.98
N ARG A 123 1.28 -15.32 3.24
CA ARG A 123 1.78 -15.77 4.54
C ARG A 123 3.28 -16.04 4.46
N LEU A 124 4.05 -15.33 5.28
CA LEU A 124 5.50 -15.51 5.40
C LEU A 124 5.77 -16.41 6.62
N PRO A 125 6.60 -17.46 6.50
CA PRO A 125 6.99 -18.26 7.65
C PRO A 125 7.67 -17.44 8.75
N GLN A 126 8.46 -16.45 8.35
CA GLN A 126 9.14 -15.49 9.22
C GLN A 126 9.60 -14.29 8.38
N VAL A 127 10.01 -13.19 9.01
CA VAL A 127 10.62 -12.05 8.33
C VAL A 127 12.14 -12.15 8.40
N ASN A 128 12.75 -12.63 7.30
CA ASN A 128 14.21 -12.74 7.15
C ASN A 128 14.63 -12.44 5.70
N PRO A 129 15.94 -12.31 5.39
CA PRO A 129 16.39 -11.97 4.03
C PRO A 129 15.88 -12.93 2.94
N PHE A 130 15.77 -14.23 3.26
CA PHE A 130 15.31 -15.23 2.30
C PHE A 130 13.83 -15.05 1.94
N THR A 131 12.95 -14.95 2.94
CA THR A 131 11.50 -14.78 2.71
C THR A 131 11.16 -13.40 2.15
N ILE A 132 11.93 -12.37 2.50
CA ILE A 132 11.81 -11.05 1.87
C ILE A 132 12.21 -11.10 0.40
N GLY A 133 13.30 -11.80 0.05
CA GLY A 133 13.69 -11.99 -1.35
C GLY A 133 12.60 -12.69 -2.17
N GLN A 134 11.96 -13.72 -1.62
CA GLN A 134 10.82 -14.39 -2.25
C GLN A 134 9.64 -13.45 -2.46
N LEU A 135 9.30 -12.64 -1.45
CA LEU A 135 8.20 -11.68 -1.52
C LEU A 135 8.45 -10.60 -2.57
N LEU A 136 9.65 -10.01 -2.58
CA LEU A 136 10.05 -9.00 -3.58
C LEU A 136 9.92 -9.56 -4.99
N TYR A 137 10.56 -10.68 -5.27
CA TYR A 137 10.55 -11.30 -6.59
C TYR A 137 9.13 -11.66 -7.05
N MET A 138 8.31 -12.21 -6.17
CA MET A 138 6.91 -12.51 -6.48
C MET A 138 6.12 -11.24 -6.84
N LEU A 139 6.30 -10.14 -6.11
CA LEU A 139 5.58 -8.89 -6.37
C LEU A 139 6.09 -8.17 -7.63
N GLU A 140 7.38 -8.27 -7.95
CA GLU A 140 7.97 -7.81 -9.21
C GLU A 140 7.37 -8.57 -10.41
N VAL A 141 7.37 -9.90 -10.36
CA VAL A 141 6.78 -10.74 -11.41
C VAL A 141 5.27 -10.52 -11.54
N GLN A 142 4.56 -10.37 -10.42
CA GLN A 142 3.13 -10.02 -10.44
C GLN A 142 2.89 -8.71 -11.19
N THR A 143 3.72 -7.69 -10.94
CA THR A 143 3.61 -6.38 -11.59
C THR A 143 3.93 -6.47 -13.07
N ALA A 144 4.98 -7.20 -13.45
CA ALA A 144 5.32 -7.41 -14.86
C ALA A 144 4.16 -8.09 -15.63
N PHE A 145 3.58 -9.16 -15.07
CA PHE A 145 2.43 -9.81 -15.69
C PHE A 145 1.19 -8.91 -15.74
N ALA A 146 0.94 -8.10 -14.72
CA ALA A 146 -0.15 -7.12 -14.76
C ALA A 146 0.04 -6.11 -15.89
N GLY A 147 1.26 -5.65 -16.14
CA GLY A 147 1.59 -4.77 -17.27
C GLY A 147 1.26 -5.39 -18.62
N GLU A 148 1.68 -6.64 -18.84
CA GLU A 148 1.37 -7.40 -20.05
C GLU A 148 -0.15 -7.58 -20.24
N LEU A 149 -0.87 -7.94 -19.18
CA LEU A 149 -2.33 -8.08 -19.22
C LEU A 149 -3.06 -6.76 -19.53
N LEU A 150 -2.45 -5.63 -19.18
CA LEU A 150 -2.95 -4.28 -19.44
C LEU A 150 -2.48 -3.71 -20.78
N ASN A 151 -1.61 -4.42 -21.52
CA ASN A 151 -1.01 -3.96 -22.78
C ASN A 151 -0.29 -2.60 -22.64
N ILE A 152 0.49 -2.43 -21.56
CA ILE A 152 1.28 -1.22 -21.27
C ILE A 152 2.76 -1.57 -21.07
N ASP A 153 3.63 -0.57 -21.19
CA ASP A 153 5.00 -0.69 -20.69
C ASP A 153 4.99 -0.53 -19.16
N ALA A 154 5.41 -1.56 -18.42
CA ALA A 154 5.48 -1.53 -16.96
C ALA A 154 6.81 -0.96 -16.42
N PHE A 155 7.76 -0.65 -17.29
CA PHE A 155 9.15 -0.37 -16.93
C PHE A 155 9.59 1.07 -17.22
N ASP A 156 8.72 1.90 -17.82
CA ASP A 156 8.93 3.34 -17.99
C ASP A 156 8.15 4.20 -16.97
N GLN A 157 8.42 5.51 -16.93
CA GLN A 157 7.79 6.45 -16.01
C GLN A 157 7.64 7.87 -16.60
N PRO A 158 7.13 8.05 -17.83
CA PRO A 158 7.17 9.34 -18.53
C PRO A 158 6.41 10.46 -17.80
N GLY A 159 5.39 10.12 -17.00
CA GLY A 159 4.57 11.08 -16.26
C GLY A 159 5.32 11.89 -15.21
N VAL A 160 6.48 11.44 -14.73
CA VAL A 160 7.25 12.15 -13.68
C VAL A 160 8.09 13.30 -14.24
N GLU A 161 8.36 13.30 -15.54
CA GLU A 161 9.28 14.27 -16.17
C GLU A 161 8.71 15.69 -16.18
N GLU A 162 7.38 15.84 -16.29
CA GLU A 162 6.75 17.15 -16.29
C GLU A 162 6.99 17.91 -14.99
N GLY A 163 6.88 17.23 -13.83
CA GLY A 163 7.18 17.81 -12.53
C GLY A 163 8.64 18.23 -12.39
N LYS A 164 9.57 17.42 -12.93
CA LYS A 164 11.01 17.76 -12.95
C LYS A 164 11.26 19.00 -13.81
N ASN A 165 10.69 19.04 -15.02
CA ASN A 165 10.83 20.17 -15.94
C ASN A 165 10.28 21.46 -15.33
N ALA A 166 9.10 21.39 -14.69
CA ALA A 166 8.54 22.51 -13.96
C ALA A 166 9.45 22.95 -12.80
N THR A 167 10.00 22.02 -12.02
CA THR A 167 10.95 22.31 -10.94
C THR A 167 12.20 23.03 -11.45
N TYR A 168 12.78 22.56 -12.56
CA TYR A 168 13.93 23.18 -13.20
C TYR A 168 13.64 24.60 -13.67
N ALA A 169 12.48 24.82 -14.30
CA ALA A 169 12.02 26.14 -14.70
C ALA A 169 11.86 27.07 -13.50
N LEU A 170 11.23 26.59 -12.41
CA LEU A 170 11.00 27.39 -11.21
C LEU A 170 12.31 27.81 -10.52
N LEU A 171 13.33 26.94 -10.55
CA LEU A 171 14.66 27.23 -10.01
C LEU A 171 15.56 28.01 -10.97
N GLY A 172 15.08 28.36 -12.17
CA GLY A 172 15.81 29.18 -13.13
C GLY A 172 16.96 28.45 -13.84
N LYS A 173 16.85 27.13 -14.02
CA LYS A 173 17.84 26.35 -14.79
C LYS A 173 17.86 26.84 -16.25
N PRO A 174 19.02 27.20 -16.82
CA PRO A 174 19.12 27.60 -18.23
C PRO A 174 18.56 26.54 -19.19
N GLY A 175 17.82 26.96 -20.21
CA GLY A 175 17.18 26.10 -21.20
C GLY A 175 15.74 25.69 -20.88
N TYR A 176 15.14 26.22 -19.80
CA TYR A 176 13.76 25.95 -19.36
C TYR A 176 12.89 27.22 -19.37
N GLU A 177 13.29 28.27 -20.08
CA GLU A 177 12.64 29.59 -20.08
C GLU A 177 11.21 29.53 -20.63
N ALA A 178 10.95 28.71 -21.66
CA ALA A 178 9.60 28.52 -22.19
C ALA A 178 8.67 27.87 -21.15
N LYS A 179 9.15 26.85 -20.42
CA LYS A 179 8.40 26.23 -19.32
C LYS A 179 8.19 27.21 -18.17
N ARG A 180 9.16 28.11 -17.91
CA ARG A 180 9.01 29.18 -16.92
C ARG A 180 7.89 30.14 -17.29
N GLN A 181 7.84 30.59 -18.54
CA GLN A 181 6.77 31.45 -19.04
C GLN A 181 5.39 30.77 -18.94
N GLU A 182 5.29 29.50 -19.30
CA GLU A 182 4.06 28.70 -19.14
C GLU A 182 3.57 28.72 -17.69
N LEU A 183 4.47 28.49 -16.72
CA LEU A 183 4.15 28.50 -15.29
C LEU A 183 3.74 29.89 -14.78
N ASP A 184 4.42 30.95 -15.23
CA ASP A 184 4.10 32.32 -14.83
C ASP A 184 2.74 32.80 -15.39
N MET A 185 2.26 32.18 -16.48
CA MET A 185 0.91 32.40 -17.04
C MET A 185 -0.17 31.53 -16.40
N ALA A 186 0.18 30.63 -15.46
CA ALA A 186 -0.79 29.76 -14.83
C ALA A 186 -1.86 30.60 -14.10
N PRO A 187 -3.16 30.22 -14.20
CA PRO A 187 -4.22 30.98 -13.57
C PRO A 187 -4.04 31.03 -12.05
N ALA A 188 -4.37 32.17 -11.46
CA ALA A 188 -4.38 32.32 -10.01
C ALA A 188 -5.32 31.27 -9.40
N LYS A 189 -4.93 30.72 -8.24
CA LYS A 189 -5.78 29.80 -7.50
C LYS A 189 -7.13 30.45 -7.20
N GLU A 190 -8.22 29.75 -7.47
CA GLU A 190 -9.55 30.26 -7.17
C GLU A 190 -9.78 30.23 -5.65
N ALA A 191 -10.13 31.38 -5.07
CA ALA A 191 -10.31 31.53 -3.62
C ALA A 191 -11.32 30.53 -3.02
N ARG A 192 -12.35 30.13 -3.78
CA ARG A 192 -13.36 29.15 -3.33
C ARG A 192 -12.83 27.73 -3.12
N TYR A 193 -11.66 27.40 -3.67
CA TYR A 193 -11.01 26.09 -3.51
C TYR A 193 -9.78 26.15 -2.62
N CYS A 194 -9.47 27.31 -2.03
CA CYS A 194 -8.40 27.48 -1.07
C CYS A 194 -9.00 27.43 0.34
N ILE A 195 -8.63 26.41 1.12
CA ILE A 195 -8.98 26.25 2.54
C ILE A 195 -7.87 26.83 3.39
#